data_AF-A0AAI8YGD3-F1
#
_entry.id   AF-A0AAI8YGD3-F1
#
_cell.length_a   1.000
_cell.length_b   1.000
_cell.length_c   1.000
_cell.angle_alpha   90.00
_cell.angle_beta   90.00
_cell.angle_gamma   90.00
#
_symmetry.space_group_name_H-M   'P 1'
#
loop_
_entity.id
_entity.type
_entity.pdbx_description
1 polymer ?
#
loop_
_entity_poly.entity_id
_entity_poly.type
_entity_poly.pdbx_seq_one_letter_code
_entity_poly.pdbx_strand_id
1 'polypeptide(L)'
;MSRHTQVSITCHCGTVEQIVSLGPKTTTGPRNINLCHCHTCRHTTGLLCVSYMGIERPQPLIGLAAYQSSTSCRFFCGTCGCHVFRRDDSSDDDEVGEGAVRERWTVATGVVVGRVDRRDGSGNEGVEAEPMMGYARYLNTSSTKDGGLSVFLRSDEGLNESEVCEHWGTPYRDTLRRSSSPDTHDEKSENISAESEGGKTLSASCH
;
A
#
# COMPACT_ATOMS: atom_id res chain seq x y z
N MET A 1 -0.01 -28.49 -9.88
CA MET A 1 -0.84 -27.28 -10.09
C MET A 1 -0.69 -26.41 -8.87
N SER A 2 -0.07 -25.23 -8.98
CA SER A 2 0.07 -24.31 -7.84
C SER A 2 -1.32 -23.82 -7.44
N ARG A 3 -1.70 -23.95 -6.17
CA ARG A 3 -2.99 -23.44 -5.68
C ARG A 3 -2.80 -21.96 -5.36
N HIS A 4 -3.41 -21.08 -6.16
CA HIS A 4 -3.42 -19.65 -5.89
C HIS A 4 -4.43 -19.35 -4.80
N THR A 5 -4.00 -18.65 -3.73
CA THR A 5 -4.93 -18.16 -2.71
C THR A 5 -5.75 -17.03 -3.31
N GLN A 6 -7.07 -17.09 -3.17
CA GLN A 6 -7.96 -16.06 -3.69
C GLN A 6 -8.61 -15.28 -2.55
N VAL A 7 -8.83 -13.99 -2.78
CA VAL A 7 -9.51 -13.10 -1.84
C VAL A 7 -10.60 -12.33 -2.54
N SER A 8 -11.71 -12.10 -1.84
CA SER A 8 -12.75 -11.18 -2.27
C SER A 8 -12.39 -9.77 -1.85
N ILE A 9 -12.60 -8.81 -2.74
CA ILE A 9 -12.41 -7.40 -2.46
C ILE A 9 -13.68 -6.63 -2.79
N THR A 10 -13.93 -5.55 -2.06
CA THR A 10 -15.00 -4.61 -2.35
C THR A 10 -14.58 -3.18 -2.01
N CYS A 11 -14.95 -2.22 -2.85
CA CYS A 11 -14.82 -0.81 -2.51
C CYS A 11 -15.91 -0.37 -1.52
N HIS A 12 -15.80 0.84 -0.97
CA HIS A 12 -16.74 1.35 0.04
C HIS A 12 -18.22 1.33 -0.42
N CYS A 13 -18.49 1.65 -1.68
CA CYS A 13 -19.87 1.68 -2.21
C CYS A 13 -20.32 0.36 -2.85
N GLY A 14 -19.47 -0.68 -2.87
CA GLY A 14 -19.78 -1.97 -3.48
C GLY A 14 -19.76 -2.01 -5.02
N THR A 15 -19.59 -0.88 -5.71
CA THR A 15 -19.58 -0.84 -7.19
C THR A 15 -18.41 -1.63 -7.80
N VAL A 16 -17.26 -1.62 -7.12
CA VAL A 16 -16.10 -2.44 -7.49
C VAL A 16 -16.05 -3.61 -6.52
N GLU A 17 -16.39 -4.79 -7.01
CA GLU A 17 -16.30 -6.05 -6.29
C GLU A 17 -15.69 -7.11 -7.21
N GLN A 18 -14.67 -7.83 -6.73
CA GLN A 18 -14.02 -8.87 -7.52
C GLN A 18 -13.25 -9.87 -6.66
N ILE A 19 -12.97 -11.04 -7.23
CA ILE A 19 -12.05 -12.02 -6.68
C ILE A 19 -10.68 -11.81 -7.32
N VAL A 20 -9.63 -11.72 -6.50
CA VAL A 20 -8.24 -11.61 -6.97
C VAL A 20 -7.38 -12.74 -6.47
N SER A 21 -6.45 -13.19 -7.30
CA SER A 21 -5.44 -14.19 -6.97
C SER A 21 -4.23 -13.52 -6.33
N LEU A 22 -3.88 -13.94 -5.11
CA LEU A 22 -2.66 -13.52 -4.46
C LEU A 22 -1.44 -14.08 -5.18
N GLY A 23 -0.37 -13.29 -5.27
CA GLY A 23 0.90 -13.75 -5.82
C GLY A 23 1.51 -14.89 -4.99
N PRO A 24 2.59 -15.53 -5.45
CA PRO A 24 3.24 -16.61 -4.73
C PRO A 24 3.60 -16.22 -3.28
N LYS A 25 3.58 -17.20 -2.38
CA LYS A 25 4.02 -17.03 -1.01
C LYS A 25 5.28 -17.86 -0.79
N THR A 26 6.36 -17.21 -0.38
CA THR A 26 7.65 -17.85 -0.16
C THR A 26 7.87 -18.28 1.28
N THR A 27 7.06 -17.78 2.23
CA THR A 27 7.19 -18.04 3.66
C THR A 27 6.00 -18.84 4.22
N THR A 28 6.28 -19.61 5.27
CA THR A 28 5.26 -20.18 6.15
C THR A 28 4.75 -19.09 7.10
N GLY A 29 3.49 -19.15 7.55
CA GLY A 29 2.88 -18.13 8.44
C GLY A 29 2.26 -16.92 7.70
N PRO A 30 1.66 -15.94 8.38
CA PRO A 30 0.90 -14.85 7.75
C PRO A 30 1.71 -14.02 6.75
N ARG A 31 1.05 -13.38 5.77
CA ARG A 31 1.72 -12.41 4.91
C ARG A 31 2.02 -11.14 5.71
N ASN A 32 3.29 -10.75 5.76
CA ASN A 32 3.71 -9.50 6.37
C ASN A 32 3.27 -8.31 5.51
N ILE A 33 2.50 -7.40 6.09
CA ILE A 33 1.99 -6.20 5.45
C ILE A 33 2.63 -4.98 6.11
N ASN A 34 3.26 -4.13 5.29
CA ASN A 34 3.85 -2.88 5.74
C ASN A 34 2.85 -1.73 5.55
N LEU A 35 2.82 -0.80 6.51
CA LEU A 35 2.02 0.42 6.48
C LEU A 35 2.91 1.60 6.09
N CYS A 36 2.76 2.08 4.86
CA CYS A 36 3.57 3.18 4.34
C CYS A 36 2.93 4.54 4.59
N HIS A 37 3.70 5.45 5.18
CA HIS A 37 3.30 6.81 5.57
C HIS A 37 3.90 7.92 4.70
N CYS A 38 4.59 7.57 3.60
CA CYS A 38 5.26 8.60 2.81
C CYS A 38 4.26 9.62 2.25
N HIS A 39 4.77 10.82 2.00
CA HIS A 39 4.00 11.94 1.48
C HIS A 39 3.18 11.54 0.25
N THR A 40 3.83 10.94 -0.76
CA THR A 40 3.16 10.52 -1.99
C THR A 40 2.01 9.56 -1.72
N CYS A 41 2.20 8.51 -0.91
CA CYS A 41 1.14 7.55 -0.63
C CYS A 41 -0.06 8.21 0.05
N ARG A 42 0.18 9.11 1.01
CA ARG A 42 -0.90 9.79 1.73
C ARG A 42 -1.65 10.78 0.86
N HIS A 43 -0.92 11.62 0.14
CA HIS A 43 -1.51 12.69 -0.66
C HIS A 43 -2.18 12.18 -1.94
N THR A 44 -1.64 11.12 -2.56
CA THR A 44 -2.27 10.54 -3.76
C THR A 44 -3.47 9.64 -3.46
N THR A 45 -3.57 9.07 -2.25
CA THR A 45 -4.68 8.16 -1.91
C THR A 45 -5.69 8.76 -0.93
N GLY A 46 -5.36 9.87 -0.26
CA GLY A 46 -6.17 10.44 0.81
C GLY A 46 -6.15 9.64 2.12
N LEU A 47 -5.38 8.55 2.19
CA LEU A 47 -5.28 7.69 3.38
C LEU A 47 -4.14 8.16 4.30
N LEU A 48 -4.26 7.96 5.62
CA LEU A 48 -3.19 8.28 6.58
C LEU A 48 -1.97 7.37 6.46
N CYS A 49 -2.18 6.15 5.95
CA CYS A 49 -1.16 5.22 5.52
C CYS A 49 -1.77 4.25 4.51
N VAL A 50 -0.93 3.60 3.73
CA VAL A 50 -1.36 2.60 2.75
C VAL A 50 -0.69 1.26 3.04
N SER A 51 -1.42 0.20 2.79
CA SER A 51 -0.94 -1.18 2.88
C SER A 51 -1.37 -1.95 1.63
N TYR A 52 -0.48 -2.80 1.15
CA TYR A 52 -0.65 -3.51 -0.12
C TYR A 52 -0.35 -5.00 0.01
N MET A 53 -1.07 -5.79 -0.78
CA MET A 53 -0.77 -7.20 -0.99
C MET A 53 -0.49 -7.46 -2.47
N GLY A 54 0.56 -8.23 -2.77
CA GLY A 54 0.88 -8.62 -4.13
C GLY A 54 -0.17 -9.56 -4.72
N ILE A 55 -0.64 -9.23 -5.92
CA ILE A 55 -1.64 -10.01 -6.66
C ILE A 55 -1.16 -10.27 -8.08
N GLU A 56 -1.78 -11.23 -8.73
CA GLU A 56 -1.76 -11.30 -10.20
C GLU A 56 -2.54 -10.13 -10.80
N ARG A 57 -2.31 -9.85 -12.09
CA ARG A 57 -3.00 -8.77 -12.78
C ARG A 57 -4.52 -8.95 -12.65
N PRO A 58 -5.23 -8.00 -12.01
CA PRO A 58 -6.67 -8.10 -11.83
C PRO A 58 -7.39 -7.89 -13.15
N GLN A 59 -8.44 -8.68 -13.38
CA GLN A 59 -9.37 -8.50 -14.50
C GLN A 59 -10.81 -8.79 -14.02
N PRO A 60 -11.81 -8.01 -14.47
CA PRO A 60 -11.70 -6.81 -15.30
C PRO A 60 -11.33 -5.55 -14.48
N LEU A 61 -10.88 -4.48 -15.14
CA LEU A 61 -10.62 -3.17 -14.52
C LEU A 61 -11.80 -2.19 -14.68
N ILE A 62 -13.02 -2.70 -14.83
CA ILE A 62 -14.23 -1.91 -15.09
C ILE A 62 -14.63 -1.15 -13.81
N GLY A 63 -15.13 0.08 -13.98
CA GLY A 63 -15.57 0.91 -12.86
C GLY A 63 -14.43 1.54 -12.06
N LEU A 64 -13.19 1.42 -12.54
CA LEU A 64 -12.02 2.04 -11.95
C LEU A 64 -11.58 3.28 -12.75
N ALA A 65 -11.18 4.33 -12.04
CA ALA A 65 -10.45 5.47 -12.57
C ALA A 65 -8.95 5.30 -12.29
N ALA A 66 -8.12 5.52 -13.29
CA ALA A 66 -6.67 5.38 -13.19
C ALA A 66 -5.99 6.73 -13.01
N TYR A 67 -5.05 6.79 -12.09
CA TYR A 67 -4.15 7.93 -11.86
C TYR A 67 -2.71 7.47 -12.09
N GLN A 68 -2.11 7.96 -13.17
CA GLN A 68 -0.74 7.64 -13.54
C GLN A 68 0.22 8.65 -12.91
N SER A 69 1.20 8.15 -12.15
CA SER A 69 2.40 8.88 -11.74
C SER A 69 3.60 8.45 -12.58
N SER A 70 4.77 9.03 -12.34
CA SER A 70 5.99 8.71 -13.09
C SER A 70 6.39 7.23 -13.05
N THR A 71 6.17 6.55 -11.94
CA THR A 71 6.64 5.17 -11.69
C THR A 71 5.54 4.17 -11.35
N SER A 72 4.29 4.63 -11.22
CA SER A 72 3.17 3.77 -10.81
C SER A 72 1.83 4.28 -11.34
N CYS A 73 0.88 3.37 -11.50
CA CYS A 73 -0.52 3.66 -11.77
C CYS A 73 -1.37 3.23 -10.56
N ARG A 74 -2.23 4.12 -10.08
CA ARG A 74 -3.16 3.87 -8.98
C ARG A 74 -4.58 3.81 -9.51
N PHE A 75 -5.37 2.87 -9.03
CA PHE A 75 -6.74 2.64 -9.48
C PHE A 75 -7.71 2.87 -8.34
N PHE A 76 -8.68 3.73 -8.58
CA PHE A 76 -9.70 4.13 -7.62
C PHE A 76 -11.08 3.74 -8.14
N CYS A 77 -12.02 3.41 -7.26
CA CYS A 77 -13.42 3.26 -7.66
C CYS A 77 -13.90 4.58 -8.28
N GLY A 78 -14.40 4.54 -9.52
CA GLY A 78 -14.90 5.72 -10.23
C GLY A 78 -16.18 6.31 -9.60
N THR A 79 -16.82 5.61 -8.66
CA THR A 79 -18.02 6.08 -7.95
C THR A 79 -17.70 6.69 -6.59
N CYS A 80 -16.97 5.99 -5.73
CA CYS A 80 -16.70 6.46 -4.35
C CYS A 80 -15.28 6.96 -4.11
N GLY A 81 -14.39 6.91 -5.11
CA GLY A 81 -12.99 7.31 -4.97
C GLY A 81 -12.12 6.39 -4.11
N CYS A 82 -12.65 5.24 -3.66
CA CYS A 82 -11.89 4.29 -2.85
C CYS A 82 -10.68 3.73 -3.61
N HIS A 83 -9.49 3.78 -3.01
CA HIS A 83 -8.27 3.22 -3.61
C HIS A 83 -8.28 1.69 -3.60
N VAL A 84 -8.16 1.06 -4.78
CA VAL A 84 -8.32 -0.39 -4.96
C VAL A 84 -6.99 -1.06 -5.33
N PHE A 85 -6.34 -0.62 -6.42
CA PHE A 85 -5.12 -1.25 -6.91
C PHE A 85 -3.98 -0.27 -7.11
N ARG A 86 -2.75 -0.79 -7.08
CA ARG A 86 -1.57 -0.12 -7.61
C ARG A 86 -0.82 -1.05 -8.54
N ARG A 87 -0.42 -0.54 -9.69
CA ARG A 87 0.53 -1.15 -10.62
C ARG A 87 1.82 -0.34 -10.56
N ASP A 88 2.93 -0.98 -10.27
CA ASP A 88 4.25 -0.38 -10.41
C ASP A 88 4.85 -0.82 -11.75
N ASP A 89 5.42 0.11 -12.49
CA ASP A 89 6.10 -0.14 -13.76
C ASP A 89 7.58 -0.40 -13.43
N SER A 90 8.01 -1.67 -13.31
CA SER A 90 9.43 -1.95 -13.05
C SER A 90 10.24 -1.79 -14.33
N SER A 91 11.17 -0.84 -14.34
CA SER A 91 12.36 -0.95 -15.17
C SER A 91 13.29 -1.92 -14.45
N ASP A 92 13.35 -3.18 -14.89
CA ASP A 92 14.30 -4.14 -14.35
C ASP A 92 15.73 -3.67 -14.70
N ASP A 93 16.39 -2.95 -13.79
CA ASP A 93 17.82 -2.57 -13.90
C ASP A 93 18.76 -3.61 -13.25
N ASP A 94 18.25 -4.80 -12.87
CA ASP A 94 19.06 -5.90 -12.35
C ASP A 94 18.94 -7.15 -13.23
N GLU A 95 19.96 -7.36 -14.04
CA GLU A 95 20.39 -8.55 -14.79
C GLU A 95 19.53 -9.84 -14.65
N VAL A 96 18.42 -9.97 -15.40
CA VAL A 96 17.97 -11.28 -15.91
C VAL A 96 17.18 -11.10 -17.22
N GLY A 97 17.85 -11.27 -18.37
CA GLY A 97 17.23 -11.69 -19.64
C GLY A 97 16.30 -10.69 -20.36
N GLU A 98 16.71 -10.30 -21.57
CA GLU A 98 15.97 -9.57 -22.62
C GLU A 98 14.44 -9.37 -22.42
N GLY A 99 14.05 -8.11 -22.17
CA GLY A 99 12.89 -7.49 -22.84
C GLY A 99 11.50 -7.57 -22.17
N ALA A 100 11.36 -8.04 -20.93
CA ALA A 100 10.05 -8.09 -20.27
C ALA A 100 9.92 -7.05 -19.14
N VAL A 101 9.17 -5.97 -19.38
CA VAL A 101 8.66 -5.11 -18.29
C VAL A 101 7.72 -5.95 -17.43
N ARG A 102 8.12 -6.26 -16.19
CA ARG A 102 7.28 -7.03 -15.26
C ARG A 102 6.37 -6.07 -14.50
N GLU A 103 5.16 -5.85 -15.02
CA GLU A 103 4.13 -5.11 -14.26
C GLU A 103 3.91 -5.76 -12.90
N ARG A 104 4.12 -5.00 -11.81
CA ARG A 104 3.85 -5.48 -10.45
C ARG A 104 2.51 -4.97 -9.97
N TRP A 105 1.56 -5.89 -9.80
CA TRP A 105 0.21 -5.56 -9.34
C TRP A 105 0.06 -5.80 -7.83
N THR A 106 -0.61 -4.85 -7.18
CA THR A 106 -0.94 -4.92 -5.77
C THR A 106 -2.36 -4.44 -5.51
N VAL A 107 -2.99 -4.99 -4.48
CA VAL A 107 -4.31 -4.56 -3.97
C VAL A 107 -4.16 -3.86 -2.64
N ALA A 108 -4.91 -2.79 -2.42
CA ALA A 108 -5.00 -2.13 -1.12
C ALA A 108 -5.64 -3.10 -0.11
N THR A 109 -5.00 -3.34 1.03
CA THR A 109 -5.55 -4.33 1.98
C THR A 109 -6.86 -3.88 2.62
N GLY A 110 -7.15 -2.58 2.63
CA GLY A 110 -8.39 -2.02 3.17
C GLY A 110 -9.66 -2.38 2.37
N VAL A 111 -9.52 -2.88 1.14
CA VAL A 111 -10.67 -3.35 0.33
C VAL A 111 -10.87 -4.88 0.42
N VAL A 112 -10.00 -5.60 1.12
CA VAL A 112 -10.08 -7.07 1.22
C VAL A 112 -11.14 -7.46 2.25
N VAL A 113 -12.15 -8.22 1.82
CA VAL A 113 -13.27 -8.65 2.67
C VAL A 113 -13.04 -10.02 3.29
N GLY A 114 -12.34 -10.92 2.60
CA GLY A 114 -12.07 -12.26 3.12
C GLY A 114 -11.43 -13.23 2.12
N ARG A 115 -11.12 -14.44 2.59
CA ARG A 115 -10.69 -15.56 1.75
C ARG A 115 -11.87 -16.07 0.93
N VAL A 116 -11.59 -16.41 -0.32
CA VAL A 116 -12.49 -17.28 -1.09
C VAL A 116 -12.07 -18.71 -0.79
N ASP A 117 -12.55 -19.24 0.33
CA ASP A 117 -12.35 -20.65 0.63
C ASP A 117 -13.27 -21.46 -0.28
N ARG A 118 -12.71 -22.44 -1.01
CA ARG A 118 -13.52 -23.56 -1.48
C ARG A 118 -14.02 -24.23 -0.20
N ARG A 119 -15.33 -24.19 0.06
CA ARG A 119 -15.96 -25.02 1.09
C ARG A 119 -15.72 -26.49 0.72
N ASP A 120 -14.60 -27.03 1.17
CA ASP A 120 -14.50 -28.46 1.38
C ASP A 120 -15.27 -28.68 2.69
N GLY A 121 -16.51 -29.17 2.57
CA GLY A 121 -17.52 -29.24 3.63
C GLY A 121 -17.19 -30.15 4.80
N SER A 122 -16.10 -29.88 5.51
CA SER A 122 -15.77 -30.45 6.80
C SER A 122 -15.81 -29.34 7.84
N GLY A 123 -16.96 -29.25 8.53
CA GLY A 123 -17.11 -28.44 9.72
C GLY A 123 -16.15 -28.95 10.78
N ASN A 124 -15.03 -28.26 10.95
CA ASN A 124 -14.20 -28.37 12.12
C ASN A 124 -14.25 -27.01 12.82
N GLU A 125 -15.38 -26.77 13.49
CA GLU A 125 -15.55 -25.67 14.43
C GLU A 125 -14.59 -25.92 15.61
N GLY A 126 -13.44 -25.24 15.66
CA GLY A 126 -12.53 -25.35 16.79
C GLY A 126 -11.06 -25.06 16.55
N VAL A 127 -10.61 -24.84 15.31
CA VAL A 127 -9.25 -24.36 15.05
C VAL A 127 -9.33 -22.90 14.63
N GLU A 128 -8.83 -21.99 15.48
CA GLU A 128 -8.58 -20.59 15.13
C GLU A 128 -7.77 -20.57 13.82
N ALA A 129 -8.40 -20.15 12.73
CA ALA A 129 -7.76 -20.17 11.42
C ALA A 129 -6.59 -19.17 11.43
N GLU A 130 -5.38 -19.64 11.13
CA GLU A 130 -4.19 -18.79 11.03
C GLU A 130 -4.45 -17.53 10.18
N PRO A 131 -4.12 -16.34 10.70
CA PRO A 131 -4.45 -15.09 10.04
C PRO A 131 -3.77 -15.02 8.66
N MET A 132 -4.49 -14.51 7.66
CA MET A 132 -3.96 -14.37 6.30
C MET A 132 -2.81 -13.38 6.23
N MET A 133 -2.92 -12.31 7.01
CA MET A 133 -2.02 -11.19 7.00
C MET A 133 -1.75 -10.74 8.43
N GLY A 134 -0.52 -10.28 8.67
CA GLY A 134 -0.11 -9.60 9.89
C GLY A 134 0.55 -8.28 9.51
N TYR A 135 0.26 -7.21 10.24
CA TYR A 135 0.97 -5.95 10.05
C TYR A 135 2.37 -6.07 10.64
N ALA A 136 3.37 -5.86 9.80
CA ALA A 136 4.75 -6.12 10.16
C ALA A 136 5.46 -4.85 10.64
N ARG A 137 5.35 -3.75 9.89
CA ARG A 137 6.11 -2.51 10.15
C ARG A 137 5.39 -1.26 9.65
N TYR A 138 5.77 -0.13 10.22
CA TYR A 138 5.43 1.21 9.74
C TYR A 138 6.62 1.79 8.97
N LEU A 139 6.42 2.17 7.71
CA LEU A 139 7.47 2.70 6.83
C LEU A 139 7.28 4.19 6.61
N ASN A 140 8.39 4.92 6.45
CA ASN A 140 8.40 6.35 6.11
C ASN A 140 7.59 7.23 7.08
N THR A 141 7.58 6.89 8.37
CA THR A 141 6.86 7.63 9.42
C THR A 141 7.38 9.06 9.57
N SER A 142 8.66 9.29 9.30
CA SER A 142 9.30 10.62 9.28
C SER A 142 8.72 11.56 8.22
N SER A 143 8.04 11.04 7.19
CA SER A 143 7.40 11.86 6.15
C SER A 143 6.11 12.54 6.62
N THR A 144 5.58 12.24 7.81
CA THR A 144 4.31 12.82 8.27
C THR A 144 4.46 14.13 9.04
N LYS A 145 5.38 15.00 8.60
CA LYS A 145 5.62 16.32 9.22
C LYS A 145 4.39 17.24 9.19
N ASP A 146 3.42 16.92 8.35
CA ASP A 146 2.14 17.57 8.12
C ASP A 146 0.98 16.98 8.94
N GLY A 147 1.26 16.26 10.05
CA GLY A 147 0.21 15.79 10.98
C GLY A 147 -0.44 14.45 10.63
N GLY A 148 0.26 13.56 9.91
CA GLY A 148 -0.20 12.19 9.64
C GLY A 148 -0.20 11.28 10.89
N LEU A 149 -0.48 9.98 10.71
CA LEU A 149 -0.69 9.04 11.82
C LEU A 149 0.54 8.83 12.72
N SER A 150 1.75 9.18 12.28
CA SER A 150 2.97 8.81 13.01
C SER A 150 3.07 9.44 14.41
N VAL A 151 2.41 10.59 14.64
CA VAL A 151 2.38 11.23 15.97
C VAL A 151 1.69 10.37 17.03
N PHE A 152 0.87 9.39 16.60
CA PHE A 152 0.17 8.46 17.48
C PHE A 152 0.85 7.08 17.54
N LEU A 153 1.87 6.85 16.71
CA LEU A 153 2.60 5.58 16.71
C LEU A 153 3.59 5.58 17.88
N ARG A 154 3.48 4.56 18.73
CA ARG A 154 4.44 4.36 19.82
C ARG A 154 5.76 3.89 19.22
N SER A 155 6.84 4.58 19.55
CA SER A 155 8.20 4.09 19.33
C SER A 155 8.51 3.06 20.41
N ASP A 156 7.97 1.85 20.25
CA ASP A 156 8.50 0.72 21.01
C ASP A 156 9.88 0.40 20.44
N GLU A 157 10.90 0.32 21.31
CA GLU A 157 12.34 0.19 21.02
C GLU A 157 12.77 -1.07 20.24
N GLY A 158 11.87 -1.70 19.49
CA GLY A 158 12.16 -2.86 18.63
C GLY A 158 11.32 -2.98 17.35
N LEU A 159 10.38 -2.06 17.09
CA LEU A 159 9.47 -2.15 15.91
C LEU A 159 9.53 -0.94 14.97
N ASN A 160 10.13 0.17 15.41
CA ASN A 160 10.30 1.39 14.61
C ASN A 160 11.74 1.48 14.07
N GLU A 161 12.12 0.56 13.19
CA GLU A 161 13.17 0.91 12.23
C GLU A 161 12.50 1.79 11.17
N SER A 162 12.67 3.10 11.31
CA SER A 162 12.30 4.09 10.30
C SER A 162 13.21 3.91 9.09
N GLU A 163 12.98 2.85 8.33
CA GLU A 163 13.65 2.67 7.06
C GLU A 163 13.01 3.66 6.08
N VAL A 164 13.77 4.71 5.76
CA VAL A 164 13.44 5.63 4.68
C VAL A 164 13.68 4.85 3.40
N CYS A 165 12.61 4.35 2.79
CA CYS A 165 12.72 3.73 1.48
C CYS A 165 12.80 4.85 0.45
N GLU A 166 14.01 5.38 0.21
CA GLU A 166 14.27 6.39 -0.82
C GLU A 166 14.16 5.83 -2.24
N HIS A 167 14.17 4.48 -2.37
CA HIS A 167 14.16 3.81 -3.66
C HIS A 167 12.85 3.05 -3.89
N TRP A 168 12.01 3.62 -4.76
CA TRP A 168 10.76 3.04 -5.20
C TRP A 168 11.04 1.96 -6.25
N GLY A 169 10.95 0.68 -5.87
CA GLY A 169 10.96 -0.41 -6.86
C GLY A 169 11.66 -1.71 -6.46
N THR A 170 12.57 -1.69 -5.49
CA THR A 170 13.26 -2.93 -5.10
C THR A 170 12.40 -3.79 -4.17
N PRO A 171 12.30 -5.11 -4.38
CA PRO A 171 11.76 -6.00 -3.38
C PRO A 171 12.67 -5.94 -2.14
N TYR A 172 12.07 -5.73 -0.96
CA TYR A 172 12.75 -5.92 0.32
C TYR A 172 13.36 -7.33 0.35
N ARG A 173 14.69 -7.42 0.20
CA ARG A 173 15.46 -8.60 0.59
C ARG A 173 15.76 -8.42 2.06
N ASP A 174 15.44 -9.46 2.83
CA ASP A 174 15.74 -9.59 4.25
C ASP A 174 17.27 -9.60 4.43
N THR A 175 17.88 -8.42 4.55
CA THR A 175 19.30 -8.27 4.87
C THR A 175 19.47 -7.37 6.07
N LEU A 176 19.45 -8.00 7.24
CA LEU A 176 20.14 -7.55 8.44
C LEU A 176 21.58 -7.15 8.08
N ARG A 177 21.87 -5.86 7.89
CA ARG A 177 23.22 -5.33 8.07
C ARG A 177 23.23 -3.83 8.38
N ARG A 178 23.48 -3.58 9.66
CA ARG A 178 23.86 -2.34 10.33
C ARG A 178 24.89 -1.52 9.53
N SER A 179 24.53 -0.30 9.14
CA SER A 179 25.50 0.80 9.05
C SER A 179 24.81 2.16 9.16
N SER A 180 25.31 2.94 10.11
CA SER A 180 24.95 4.28 10.55
C SER A 180 25.55 5.38 9.67
N SER A 181 24.78 6.44 9.37
CA SER A 181 25.16 7.87 9.55
C SER A 181 24.00 8.79 9.13
N PRO A 182 23.75 9.92 9.84
CA PRO A 182 22.72 10.89 9.47
C PRO A 182 23.31 12.10 8.73
N ASP A 183 22.79 12.42 7.55
CA ASP A 183 23.04 13.72 6.91
C ASP A 183 21.90 14.70 7.22
N THR A 184 22.29 15.82 7.82
CA THR A 184 21.43 16.94 8.20
C THR A 184 21.33 17.94 7.04
N HIS A 185 20.11 18.28 6.62
CA HIS A 185 19.87 19.51 5.88
C HIS A 185 18.77 20.33 6.55
N ASP A 186 19.19 21.49 7.05
CA ASP A 186 18.40 22.61 7.53
C ASP A 186 17.57 23.21 6.39
N GLU A 187 16.26 23.30 6.57
CA GLU A 187 15.44 24.28 5.84
C GLU A 187 14.57 25.06 6.83
N LYS A 188 14.76 26.37 6.75
CA LYS A 188 14.27 27.43 7.63
C LYS A 188 12.82 27.76 7.25
N SER A 189 11.87 27.49 8.13
CA SER A 189 10.46 27.88 7.96
C SER A 189 10.20 29.28 8.52
N GLU A 190 9.74 30.21 7.69
CA GLU A 190 9.18 31.49 8.13
C GLU A 190 7.66 31.35 8.36
N ASN A 191 7.21 31.84 9.52
CA ASN A 191 5.81 31.86 9.94
C ASN A 191 5.01 32.89 9.15
N ILE A 192 3.78 32.53 8.75
CA ILE A 192 2.75 33.52 8.39
C ILE A 192 1.44 33.16 9.10
N SER A 193 0.99 34.11 9.91
CA SER A 193 -0.21 34.11 10.74
C SER A 193 -1.49 34.18 9.92
N ALA A 194 -2.52 33.50 10.42
CA ALA A 194 -3.88 33.50 9.89
C ALA A 194 -4.69 34.70 10.41
N GLU A 195 -5.40 35.37 9.50
CA GLU A 195 -6.65 36.06 9.82
C GLU A 195 -7.71 35.63 8.79
N SER A 196 -8.83 35.13 9.30
CA SER A 196 -9.97 34.66 8.54
C SER A 196 -11.00 35.77 8.41
N GLU A 197 -11.49 36.03 7.19
CA GLU A 197 -12.86 36.49 6.97
C GLU A 197 -13.23 36.39 5.48
N GLY A 198 -14.44 35.90 5.21
CA GLY A 198 -15.05 35.92 3.87
C GLY A 198 -15.27 34.54 3.26
N GLY A 199 -16.53 34.09 3.28
CA GLY A 199 -16.98 32.86 2.62
C GLY A 199 -16.61 32.84 1.15
N LYS A 200 -15.60 32.03 0.80
CA LYS A 200 -15.23 31.72 -0.58
C LYS A 200 -15.51 30.24 -0.82
N THR A 201 -16.30 29.98 -1.84
CA THR A 201 -16.49 28.64 -2.40
C THR A 201 -15.12 28.04 -2.70
N LEU A 202 -14.79 26.95 -2.02
CA LEU A 202 -13.54 26.24 -2.24
C LEU A 202 -13.62 25.54 -3.60
N SER A 203 -12.93 26.10 -4.58
CA SER A 203 -12.68 25.44 -5.86
C SER A 203 -11.39 24.64 -5.73
N ALA A 204 -11.50 23.32 -5.71
CA ALA A 204 -10.36 22.44 -5.88
C ALA A 204 -10.23 22.09 -7.38
N SER A 205 -9.11 22.46 -7.98
CA SER A 205 -8.70 22.00 -9.30
C SER A 205 -7.42 21.16 -9.14
N CYS A 206 -7.43 19.94 -9.65
CA CYS A 206 -6.20 19.16 -9.79
C CYS A 206 -5.38 19.76 -10.93
N HIS A 207 -4.09 20.02 -10.67
CA HIS A 207 -3.09 20.37 -11.67
C HIS A 207 -2.50 19.11 -12.31
#